data_AF-A0A257SSX4-F1
#
_entry.id   AF-A0A257SSX4-F1
#
_cell.length_a   1.000
_cell.length_b   1.000
_cell.length_c   1.000
_cell.angle_alpha   90.00
_cell.angle_beta   90.00
_cell.angle_gamma   90.00
#
_symmetry.space_group_name_H-M   'P 1'
#
loop_
_entity.id
_entity.type
_entity.pdbx_description
1 polymer ?
#
loop_
_entity_poly.entity_id
_entity_poly.type
_entity_poly.pdbx_seq_one_letter_code
_entity_poly.pdbx_strand_id
1 'polypeptide(L)' 'MAEWEVVIGLEIHAQLATRSKIFSSAATAYGALPNTQACAVDLGFPGVLPVLNEAAVRMAV' A
#
# COMPACT_ATOMS: atom_id res chain seq x y z
N MET A 1 43.45 6.25 16.54
CA MET A 1 42.20 5.52 16.83
C MET A 1 41.09 6.34 16.21
N ALA A 2 40.12 5.72 15.53
CA ALA A 2 39.11 6.48 14.79
C ALA A 2 38.24 7.31 15.77
N GLU A 3 38.13 8.61 15.51
CA GLU A 3 37.45 9.64 16.33
C GLU A 3 35.95 9.77 16.03
N TRP A 4 35.39 8.92 15.16
CA TRP A 4 34.02 9.08 14.62
C TRP A 4 33.25 7.75 14.55
N GLU A 5 31.93 7.85 14.71
CA GLU A 5 30.96 6.75 14.64
C GLU A 5 30.06 6.92 13.41
N VAL A 6 29.83 5.81 12.68
CA VAL A 6 28.92 5.79 11.53
C VAL A 6 27.53 5.36 11.99
N VAL A 7 26.54 6.24 11.81
CA VAL A 7 25.13 5.97 12.12
C VAL A 7 24.32 5.93 10.82
N ILE A 8 23.68 4.80 10.53
CA ILE A 8 22.91 4.57 9.30
C ILE A 8 21.46 4.26 9.66
N GLY A 9 20.53 4.94 8.98
CA GLY A 9 19.10 4.62 9.01
C GLY A 9 18.65 4.04 7.67
N LEU A 10 17.73 3.09 7.72
CA LEU A 10 17.08 2.51 6.54
C LEU A 10 15.56 2.69 6.66
N GLU A 11 14.93 3.11 5.57
CA GLU A 11 13.48 3.14 5.42
C GLU A 11 13.10 2.13 4.34
N ILE A 12 12.27 1.14 4.70
CA ILE A 12 11.92 0.02 3.83
C ILE A 12 10.41 0.01 3.62
N HIS A 13 9.99 0.05 2.35
CA HIS A 13 8.62 -0.18 1.95
C HIS A 13 8.49 -1.57 1.32
N ALA A 14 7.55 -2.37 1.82
CA ALA A 14 7.20 -3.67 1.27
C ALA A 14 5.74 -3.68 0.83
N GLN A 15 5.48 -4.09 -0.42
CA GLN A 15 4.12 -4.22 -0.93
C GLN A 15 3.50 -5.53 -0.43
N LEU A 16 2.45 -5.44 0.38
CA LEU A 16 1.71 -6.61 0.84
C LEU A 16 1.02 -7.30 -0.34
N ALA A 17 1.14 -8.62 -0.41
CA ALA A 17 0.53 -9.45 -1.45
C ALA A 17 -0.96 -9.74 -1.18
N THR A 18 -1.75 -8.69 -0.90
CA THR A 18 -3.22 -8.81 -0.77
C THR A 18 -3.87 -8.87 -2.15
N ARG A 19 -5.10 -9.40 -2.25
CA ARG A 19 -5.85 -9.46 -3.52
C ARG A 19 -6.51 -8.13 -3.90
N SER A 20 -6.90 -7.34 -2.91
CA SER A 20 -7.51 -6.02 -3.06
C SER A 20 -6.67 -4.96 -2.34
N LYS A 21 -6.86 -3.69 -2.71
CA LYS A 21 -6.18 -2.55 -2.07
C LYS A 21 -6.56 -2.42 -0.59
N ILE A 22 -5.80 -1.59 0.12
CA ILE A 22 -5.94 -1.39 1.58
C ILE A 22 -7.25 -0.72 1.97
N PHE A 23 -7.82 0.14 1.10
CA PHE A 23 -9.04 0.90 1.39
C PHE A 23 -10.17 0.71 0.38
N SER A 24 -9.97 -0.12 -0.65
CA SER A 24 -10.93 -0.34 -1.72
C SER A 24 -10.92 -1.79 -2.21
N SER A 25 -11.94 -2.19 -2.98
CA SER A 25 -12.06 -3.53 -3.56
C SER A 25 -11.28 -3.73 -4.87
N ALA A 26 -10.60 -2.69 -5.38
CA ALA A 26 -9.82 -2.79 -6.62
C ALA A 26 -8.63 -3.73 -6.46
N ALA A 27 -8.24 -4.41 -7.55
CA ALA A 27 -7.15 -5.37 -7.55
C ALA A 27 -5.77 -4.72 -7.36
N THR A 28 -4.82 -5.52 -6.89
CA THR A 28 -3.39 -5.20 -6.72
C THR A 28 -2.50 -5.91 -7.75
N ALA A 29 -3.10 -6.69 -8.65
CA ALA A 29 -2.38 -7.55 -9.59
C ALA A 29 -1.58 -6.71 -10.60
N TYR A 30 -0.31 -7.04 -10.77
CA TYR A 30 0.58 -6.36 -11.71
C TYR A 30 0.15 -6.54 -13.18
N GLY A 31 0.44 -5.54 -14.02
CA GLY A 31 0.36 -5.65 -15.48
C GLY A 31 -0.98 -5.27 -16.13
N ALA A 32 -1.94 -4.73 -15.36
CA ALA A 32 -3.20 -4.27 -15.93
C ALA A 32 -3.05 -3.00 -16.78
N LEU A 33 -4.02 -2.78 -17.68
CA LEU A 33 -4.10 -1.56 -18.48
C LEU A 33 -4.29 -0.32 -17.59
N PRO A 34 -3.83 0.87 -18.03
CA PRO A 34 -4.00 2.10 -17.27
C PRO A 34 -5.45 2.32 -16.81
N ASN A 35 -5.62 2.69 -15.54
CA ASN A 35 -6.91 3.00 -14.90
C ASN A 35 -7.95 1.87 -14.85
N THR A 36 -7.61 0.63 -15.24
CA THR A 36 -8.56 -0.50 -15.18
C THR A 36 -8.66 -1.16 -13.81
N GLN A 37 -7.68 -0.95 -12.93
CA GLN A 37 -7.69 -1.37 -11.53
C GLN A 37 -7.86 -0.16 -10.60
N ALA A 38 -8.78 0.74 -10.93
CA ALA A 38 -9.12 1.90 -10.12
C ALA A 38 -10.65 1.98 -9.93
N CYS A 39 -11.09 2.34 -8.72
CA CYS A 39 -12.50 2.64 -8.44
C CYS A 39 -12.65 4.07 -7.89
N ALA A 40 -13.89 4.48 -7.59
CA ALA A 40 -14.18 5.82 -7.09
C ALA A 40 -13.40 6.20 -5.81
N VAL A 41 -13.12 5.21 -4.93
CA VAL A 41 -12.27 5.41 -3.74
C VAL A 41 -10.83 5.73 -4.14
N ASP A 42 -10.26 4.95 -5.06
CA ASP A 42 -8.87 5.15 -5.52
C ASP A 42 -8.68 6.47 -6.27
N LEU A 43 -9.74 6.89 -6.97
CA LEU A 43 -9.77 8.14 -7.73
C LEU A 43 -10.15 9.35 -6.87
N GLY A 44 -10.44 9.16 -5.57
CA GLY A 44 -10.76 10.25 -4.64
C GLY A 44 -12.05 11.01 -4.99
N PHE A 45 -13.07 10.32 -5.52
CA PHE A 45 -14.34 10.97 -5.88
C PHE A 45 -15.05 11.54 -4.65
N PRO A 46 -15.77 12.68 -4.77
CA PRO A 46 -16.52 13.24 -3.66
C PRO A 46 -17.56 12.25 -3.11
N GLY A 47 -17.63 12.12 -1.77
CA GLY A 47 -18.62 11.30 -1.08
C GLY A 47 -18.25 9.82 -0.90
N VAL A 48 -17.09 9.37 -1.39
CA VAL A 48 -16.60 8.01 -1.13
C VAL A 48 -15.99 7.89 0.26
N LEU A 49 -16.06 6.69 0.85
CA LEU A 49 -15.48 6.39 2.17
C LEU A 49 -14.53 5.18 2.08
N PRO A 50 -13.36 5.22 2.74
CA PRO A 50 -12.42 4.10 2.76
C PRO A 50 -12.90 2.98 3.71
N VAL A 51 -12.61 1.72 3.35
CA VAL A 51 -12.85 0.57 4.23
C VAL A 51 -11.58 -0.27 4.33
N LEU A 52 -11.06 -0.44 5.55
CA LEU A 52 -9.78 -1.11 5.80
C LEU A 52 -9.82 -2.60 5.40
N ASN A 53 -8.76 -3.03 4.72
CA ASN A 53 -8.57 -4.41 4.30
C ASN A 53 -8.12 -5.31 5.45
N GLU A 54 -8.96 -6.26 5.83
CA GLU A 54 -8.69 -7.21 6.92
C GLU A 54 -7.42 -8.04 6.68
N ALA A 55 -7.15 -8.46 5.43
CA ALA A 55 -5.95 -9.23 5.10
C ALA A 55 -4.68 -8.38 5.25
N ALA A 56 -4.75 -7.08 4.92
CA ALA A 56 -3.62 -6.17 5.13
C ALA A 56 -3.29 -6.04 6.63
N VAL A 57 -4.32 -5.92 7.49
CA VAL A 57 -4.14 -5.88 8.96
C VAL A 57 -3.52 -7.18 9.47
N ARG A 58 -4.04 -8.34 9.04
CA ARG A 58 -3.49 -9.65 9.44
C ARG A 58 -2.04 -9.89 9.01
N MET A 59 -1.56 -9.21 7.97
CA MET A 59 -0.15 -9.32 7.53
C MET A 59 0.75 -8.34 8.28
N ALA A 60 0.19 -7.31 8.92
CA ALA A 60 0.92 -6.28 9.63
C ALA A 60 1.11 -6.58 11.13
N VAL A 61 0.29 -7.46 11.70
CA VAL A 61 0.30 -7.88 13.12
C VAL A 61 0.73 -9.34 13.21
#